data_AF-A0A8D8WEN3-F1
#
_entry.id   AF-A0A8D8WEN3-F1
#
_cell.length_a   1.000
_cell.length_b   1.000
_cell.length_c   1.000
_cell.angle_alpha   90.00
_cell.angle_beta   90.00
_cell.angle_gamma   90.00
#
_symmetry.space_group_name_H-M   'P 1'
#
loop_
_entity.id
_entity.type
_entity.pdbx_description
1 polymer ?
#
loop_
_entity_poly.entity_id
_entity_poly.type
_entity_poly.pdbx_seq_one_letter_code
_entity_poly.pdbx_strand_id
1 'polypeptide(L)'
;RGQHSLIYPVLRQHSLIYTVRGQHSLIYPVLRQHSLIYTVRGQHSLIYPVLRQHSLIYTVRGQHSLIYPVLRQHSLIYTVRGQHSLIYPVLRQHSLIYTVRGQHSLIYPVLGQHSLIYPVLGQRSLIYPVLSQHSLIYRLYCTNGPLY
;
A
#
# COMPACT_ATOMS: atom_id res chain seq x y z
N ARG A 1 23.51 8.95 -11.38
CA ARG A 1 22.49 8.94 -12.46
C ARG A 1 22.43 7.52 -12.99
N GLY A 2 21.36 6.80 -12.70
CA GLY A 2 21.11 5.48 -13.23
C GLY A 2 19.66 5.14 -12.90
N GLN A 3 18.77 5.20 -13.88
CA GLN A 3 17.44 4.63 -13.74
C GLN A 3 17.58 3.15 -14.05
N HIS A 4 17.37 2.31 -13.03
CA HIS A 4 17.41 0.86 -13.21
C HIS A 4 15.97 0.34 -13.15
N SER A 5 15.60 -0.42 -14.16
CA SER A 5 14.36 -1.19 -14.20
C SER A 5 14.66 -2.63 -13.78
N LEU A 6 13.96 -3.15 -12.78
CA LEU A 6 14.16 -4.52 -12.31
C LEU A 6 12.83 -5.25 -12.22
N ILE A 7 12.84 -6.52 -12.63
CA ILE A 7 11.69 -7.42 -12.57
C ILE A 7 12.08 -8.65 -11.75
N TYR A 8 11.33 -8.91 -10.68
CA TYR A 8 11.59 -10.03 -9.78
C TYR A 8 10.30 -10.80 -9.46
N PRO A 9 10.06 -11.94 -10.12
CA PRO A 9 8.92 -12.78 -9.81
C PRO A 9 9.21 -13.69 -8.60
N VAL A 10 8.25 -13.79 -7.68
CA VAL A 10 8.29 -14.79 -6.59
C VAL A 10 7.07 -15.70 -6.65
N LEU A 11 7.34 -17.01 -6.75
CA LEU A 11 6.31 -18.03 -6.84
C LEU A 11 5.83 -18.50 -5.47
N ARG A 12 6.75 -18.90 -4.59
CA ARG A 12 6.42 -19.32 -3.22
C ARG A 12 7.57 -18.98 -2.30
N GLN A 13 7.27 -18.26 -1.23
CA GLN A 13 8.26 -17.96 -0.20
C GLN A 13 7.61 -17.88 1.17
N HIS A 14 8.35 -18.29 2.21
CA HIS A 14 7.86 -18.19 3.58
C HIS A 14 7.98 -16.74 4.09
N SER A 15 9.16 -16.14 3.95
CA SER A 15 9.41 -14.76 4.33
C SER A 15 10.35 -14.08 3.35
N LEU A 16 10.13 -12.79 3.08
CA LEU A 16 11.05 -11.96 2.32
C LEU A 16 11.17 -10.59 3.00
N ILE A 17 12.39 -10.07 3.05
CA ILE A 17 12.68 -8.70 3.45
C ILE A 17 13.38 -8.03 2.28
N TYR A 18 12.88 -6.87 1.87
CA TYR A 18 13.46 -6.12 0.76
C TYR A 18 13.57 -4.64 1.08
N THR A 19 14.71 -4.06 0.68
CA THR A 19 14.99 -2.63 0.88
C THR A 19 15.47 -2.02 -0.43
N VAL A 20 14.81 -0.94 -0.86
CA VAL A 20 15.17 -0.18 -2.05
C VAL A 20 15.51 1.24 -1.68
N ARG A 21 16.61 1.75 -2.24
CA ARG A 21 17.04 3.13 -2.06
C ARG A 21 17.44 3.73 -3.40
N GLY A 22 17.01 4.96 -3.68
CA GLY A 22 17.47 5.72 -4.86
C GLY A 22 16.33 6.09 -5.81
N GLN A 23 16.60 5.97 -7.11
CA GLN A 23 15.66 6.27 -8.20
C GLN A 23 15.45 5.01 -9.05
N HIS A 24 14.31 4.33 -8.88
CA HIS A 24 14.06 3.06 -9.59
C HIS A 24 12.63 2.94 -10.12
N SER A 25 12.49 2.09 -11.14
CA SER A 25 11.22 1.50 -11.53
C SER A 25 11.29 0.00 -11.23
N LEU A 26 10.36 -0.54 -10.44
CA LEU A 26 10.37 -1.97 -10.10
C LEU A 26 9.02 -2.63 -10.37
N ILE A 27 9.08 -3.85 -10.91
CA ILE A 27 7.91 -4.72 -11.08
C ILE A 27 8.17 -6.03 -10.34
N TYR A 28 7.29 -6.40 -9.42
CA TYR A 28 7.53 -7.55 -8.56
C TYR A 28 6.24 -8.34 -8.34
N PRO A 29 5.94 -9.35 -9.16
CA PRO A 29 4.75 -10.18 -8.96
C PRO A 29 5.00 -11.25 -7.89
N VAL A 30 4.05 -11.40 -6.96
CA VAL A 30 4.07 -12.45 -5.93
C VAL A 30 2.83 -13.31 -5.97
N LEU A 31 3.04 -14.61 -6.12
CA LEU A 31 1.96 -15.58 -6.19
C LEU A 31 1.52 -16.06 -4.79
N ARG A 32 2.46 -16.49 -3.94
CA ARG A 32 2.15 -16.93 -2.56
C ARG A 32 3.27 -16.57 -1.59
N GLN A 33 2.91 -15.86 -0.53
CA GLN A 33 3.86 -15.49 0.51
C GLN A 33 3.24 -15.52 1.91
N HIS A 34 4.01 -15.97 2.91
CA HIS A 34 3.56 -15.90 4.31
C HIS A 34 3.79 -14.50 4.88
N SER A 35 5.01 -13.97 4.78
CA SER A 35 5.33 -12.63 5.29
C SER A 35 6.22 -11.85 4.33
N LEU A 36 5.90 -10.58 4.10
CA LEU A 36 6.76 -9.64 3.39
C LEU A 36 6.99 -8.40 4.25
N ILE A 37 8.25 -7.97 4.34
CA ILE A 37 8.60 -6.63 4.81
C ILE A 37 9.29 -5.91 3.65
N TYR A 38 8.72 -4.77 3.26
CA TYR A 38 9.23 -4.00 2.13
C TYR A 38 9.43 -2.54 2.54
N THR A 39 10.65 -2.05 2.36
CA THR A 39 11.05 -0.68 2.71
C THR A 39 11.57 0.05 1.48
N VAL A 40 10.99 1.20 1.18
CA VAL A 40 11.37 2.03 0.02
C VAL A 40 11.71 3.43 0.45
N ARG A 41 12.84 3.94 -0.05
CA ARG A 41 13.25 5.32 0.19
C ARG A 41 13.81 5.99 -1.06
N GLY A 42 13.17 7.06 -1.52
CA GLY A 42 13.66 7.89 -2.63
C GLY A 42 12.54 8.28 -3.59
N GLN A 43 12.82 8.22 -4.89
CA GLN A 43 11.83 8.44 -5.95
C GLN A 43 11.59 7.14 -6.69
N HIS A 44 10.39 6.57 -6.62
CA HIS A 44 10.13 5.28 -7.26
C HIS A 44 8.79 5.21 -7.97
N SER A 45 8.77 4.39 -9.02
CA SER A 45 7.55 3.80 -9.57
C SER A 45 7.56 2.31 -9.25
N LEU A 46 6.53 1.81 -8.57
CA LEU A 46 6.47 0.39 -8.18
C LEU A 46 5.14 -0.24 -8.60
N ILE A 47 5.22 -1.41 -9.22
CA ILE A 47 4.08 -2.26 -9.55
C ILE A 47 4.29 -3.61 -8.86
N TYR A 48 3.45 -3.93 -7.88
CA TYR A 48 3.66 -5.09 -7.02
C TYR A 48 2.34 -5.89 -6.92
N PRO A 49 1.99 -6.77 -7.89
CA PRO A 49 0.75 -7.53 -7.83
C PRO A 49 0.89 -8.76 -6.92
N VAL A 50 -0.09 -8.97 -6.04
CA VAL A 50 -0.06 -10.07 -5.06
C VAL A 50 -1.34 -10.90 -5.08
N LEU A 51 -1.17 -12.21 -5.29
CA LEU A 51 -2.30 -13.14 -5.35
C LEU A 51 -2.71 -13.65 -3.97
N ARG A 52 -1.77 -14.11 -3.13
CA ARG A 52 -2.08 -14.58 -1.77
C ARG A 52 -0.97 -14.21 -0.80
N GLN A 53 -1.34 -13.52 0.27
CA GLN A 53 -0.41 -13.14 1.33
C GLN A 53 -1.03 -13.29 2.73
N HIS A 54 -0.27 -13.76 3.71
CA HIS A 54 -0.74 -13.72 5.10
C HIS A 54 -0.47 -12.34 5.71
N SER A 55 0.78 -11.89 5.73
CA SER A 55 1.15 -10.60 6.33
C SER A 55 2.02 -9.76 5.41
N LEU A 56 1.69 -8.47 5.28
CA LEU A 56 2.52 -7.46 4.60
C LEU A 56 2.79 -6.30 5.56
N ILE A 57 4.06 -5.91 5.67
CA ILE A 57 4.47 -4.63 6.22
C ILE A 57 5.15 -3.85 5.12
N TYR A 58 4.60 -2.68 4.80
CA TYR A 58 5.10 -1.85 3.72
C TYR A 58 5.35 -0.43 4.21
N THR A 59 6.59 0.03 4.08
CA THR A 59 7.03 1.35 4.53
C THR A 59 7.63 2.13 3.38
N VAL A 60 7.07 3.32 3.11
CA VAL A 60 7.53 4.19 2.01
C VAL A 60 7.83 5.59 2.50
N ARG A 61 8.96 6.13 2.04
CA ARG A 61 9.36 7.51 2.30
C ARG A 61 9.93 8.19 1.05
N GLY A 62 9.31 9.30 0.62
CA GLY A 62 9.79 10.14 -0.48
C GLY A 62 8.69 10.50 -1.47
N GLN A 63 8.99 10.47 -2.78
CA GLN A 63 8.02 10.71 -3.85
C GLN A 63 7.76 9.40 -4.61
N HIS A 64 6.52 8.92 -4.63
CA HIS A 64 6.25 7.60 -5.22
C HIS A 64 4.95 7.55 -6.02
N SER A 65 4.97 6.72 -7.06
CA SER A 65 3.79 6.19 -7.72
C SER A 65 3.74 4.69 -7.47
N LEU A 66 2.64 4.20 -6.88
CA LEU A 66 2.52 2.82 -6.41
C LEU A 66 1.23 2.19 -6.91
N ILE A 67 1.34 1.04 -7.56
CA ILE A 67 0.21 0.20 -7.99
C ILE A 67 0.34 -1.16 -7.33
N TYR A 68 -0.61 -1.49 -6.46
CA TYR A 68 -0.57 -2.69 -5.62
C TYR A 68 -1.91 -3.42 -5.58
N PRO A 69 -2.21 -4.25 -6.59
CA PRO A 69 -3.42 -5.06 -6.56
C PRO A 69 -3.24 -6.30 -5.68
N VAL A 70 -4.20 -6.54 -4.80
CA VAL A 70 -4.21 -7.68 -3.88
C VAL A 70 -5.47 -8.50 -4.02
N LEU A 71 -5.31 -9.79 -4.32
CA LEU A 71 -6.45 -10.70 -4.43
C LEU A 71 -6.91 -11.25 -3.07
N ARG A 72 -5.99 -11.68 -2.21
CA ARG A 72 -6.30 -12.18 -0.84
C ARG A 72 -5.21 -11.82 0.16
N GLN A 73 -5.60 -11.22 1.27
CA GLN A 73 -4.69 -10.88 2.36
C GLN A 73 -5.31 -11.08 3.75
N HIS A 74 -4.50 -11.51 4.73
CA HIS A 74 -4.96 -11.57 6.12
C HIS A 74 -4.68 -10.24 6.84
N SER A 75 -3.44 -9.75 6.83
CA SER A 75 -3.07 -8.51 7.50
C SER A 75 -2.20 -7.61 6.63
N LEU A 76 -2.55 -6.32 6.54
CA LEU A 76 -1.70 -5.28 5.96
C LEU A 76 -1.38 -4.23 7.02
N ILE A 77 -0.10 -3.88 7.14
CA ILE A 77 0.35 -2.63 7.74
C ILE A 77 1.04 -1.81 6.66
N TYR A 78 0.51 -0.61 6.43
CA TYR A 78 1.00 0.28 5.39
C TYR A 78 1.30 1.65 5.99
N THR A 79 2.55 2.11 5.83
CA THR A 79 3.00 3.41 6.34
C THR A 79 3.64 4.24 5.24
N VAL A 80 3.12 5.45 5.02
CA VAL A 80 3.59 6.36 3.97
C VAL A 80 3.94 7.72 4.51
N ARG A 81 5.07 8.27 4.04
CA ARG A 81 5.47 9.64 4.34
C ARG A 81 6.02 10.38 3.11
N GLY A 82 5.39 11.47 2.69
CA GLY A 82 5.86 12.35 1.60
C GLY A 82 4.77 12.67 0.58
N GLN A 83 5.12 12.70 -0.71
CA GLN A 83 4.19 12.94 -1.83
C GLN A 83 3.92 11.64 -2.58
N HIS A 84 2.66 11.21 -2.65
CA HIS A 84 2.35 9.86 -3.16
C HIS A 84 1.10 9.85 -4.04
N SER A 85 1.17 9.06 -5.11
CA SER A 85 0.02 8.51 -5.80
C SER A 85 -0.04 7.00 -5.54
N LEU A 86 -1.17 6.51 -5.04
CA LEU A 86 -1.35 5.10 -4.72
C LEU A 86 -2.67 4.57 -5.28
N ILE A 87 -2.57 3.45 -5.98
CA ILE A 87 -3.70 2.65 -6.44
C ILE A 87 -3.57 1.26 -5.82
N TYR A 88 -4.50 0.91 -4.94
CA TYR A 88 -4.46 -0.35 -4.18
C TYR A 88 -5.86 -0.98 -4.16
N PRO A 89 -6.20 -1.78 -5.17
CA PRO A 89 -7.44 -2.54 -5.17
C PRO A 89 -7.30 -3.82 -4.35
N VAL A 90 -8.30 -4.11 -3.53
CA VAL A 90 -8.34 -5.31 -2.69
C VAL A 90 -9.62 -6.09 -2.88
N LEU A 91 -9.48 -7.40 -3.09
CA LEU A 91 -10.62 -8.30 -3.30
C LEU A 91 -11.11 -9.03 -2.06
N ARG A 92 -10.24 -9.31 -1.08
CA ARG A 92 -10.60 -9.86 0.25
C ARG A 92 -9.51 -9.55 1.27
N GLN A 93 -9.88 -8.98 2.41
CA GLN A 93 -8.94 -8.67 3.50
C GLN A 93 -9.54 -8.89 4.90
N HIS A 94 -8.73 -9.37 5.86
CA HIS A 94 -9.18 -9.47 7.25
C HIS A 94 -8.87 -8.21 8.07
N SER A 95 -7.64 -7.70 7.99
CA SER A 95 -7.22 -6.51 8.74
C SER A 95 -6.35 -5.56 7.92
N LEU A 96 -6.66 -4.26 7.99
CA LEU A 96 -5.87 -3.18 7.41
C LEU A 96 -5.53 -2.14 8.47
N ILE A 97 -4.24 -1.81 8.61
CA ILE A 97 -3.78 -0.58 9.26
C ILE A 97 -3.05 0.25 8.22
N TYR A 98 -3.53 1.47 7.99
CA TYR A 98 -2.97 2.35 6.98
C TYR A 98 -2.72 3.74 7.57
N THR A 99 -1.44 4.11 7.68
CA THR A 99 -1.00 5.38 8.26
C THR A 99 -0.34 6.23 7.20
N VAL A 100 -0.84 7.45 7.00
CA VAL A 100 -0.36 8.33 5.92
C VAL A 100 -0.17 9.76 6.36
N ARG A 101 1.01 10.31 6.02
CA ARG A 101 1.43 11.68 6.34
C ARG A 101 2.00 12.43 5.13
N GLY A 102 1.40 13.56 4.74
CA GLY A 102 1.85 14.46 3.65
C GLY A 102 0.79 14.73 2.56
N GLN A 103 1.19 14.96 1.31
CA GLN A 103 0.28 15.18 0.17
C GLN A 103 0.02 13.89 -0.61
N HIS A 104 -1.26 13.51 -0.77
CA HIS A 104 -1.61 12.18 -1.26
C HIS A 104 -2.81 12.18 -2.21
N SER A 105 -2.70 11.37 -3.27
CA SER A 105 -3.81 10.91 -4.10
C SER A 105 -3.96 9.41 -3.92
N LEU A 106 -5.08 8.96 -3.36
CA LEU A 106 -5.30 7.57 -2.97
C LEU A 106 -6.57 7.01 -3.61
N ILE A 107 -6.43 5.90 -4.33
CA ILE A 107 -7.55 5.12 -4.88
C ILE A 107 -7.47 3.72 -4.28
N TYR A 108 -8.47 3.37 -3.46
CA TYR A 108 -8.46 2.13 -2.70
C TYR A 108 -9.86 1.51 -2.71
N PRO A 109 -10.22 0.76 -3.77
CA PRO A 109 -11.45 0.01 -3.79
C PRO A 109 -11.30 -1.30 -3.01
N VAL A 110 -12.29 -1.62 -2.17
CA VAL A 110 -12.33 -2.89 -1.46
C VAL A 110 -13.63 -3.65 -1.62
N LEU A 111 -13.46 -4.95 -1.90
CA LEU A 111 -14.49 -5.96 -1.82
C LEU A 111 -14.18 -6.83 -0.58
N GLY A 112 -15.07 -6.85 0.42
CA GLY A 112 -14.97 -7.73 1.59
C GLY A 112 -13.83 -7.45 2.58
N GLN A 113 -14.16 -6.81 3.72
CA GLN A 113 -13.25 -6.58 4.85
C GLN A 113 -13.82 -6.98 6.21
N HIS A 114 -12.96 -7.42 7.13
CA HIS A 114 -13.34 -7.57 8.55
C HIS A 114 -13.02 -6.34 9.40
N SER A 115 -11.85 -5.71 9.25
CA SER A 115 -11.42 -4.57 10.05
C SER A 115 -10.53 -3.58 9.29
N LEU A 116 -10.77 -2.28 9.50
CA LEU A 116 -9.98 -1.18 8.96
C LEU A 116 -9.66 -0.12 10.02
N ILE A 117 -8.39 0.26 10.13
CA ILE A 117 -7.91 1.42 10.90
C ILE A 117 -7.12 2.36 9.99
N TYR A 118 -7.56 3.63 9.94
CA TYR A 118 -7.03 4.60 8.99
C TYR A 118 -6.77 5.98 9.62
N PRO A 119 -5.58 6.19 10.23
CA PRO A 119 -5.12 7.51 10.66
C PRO A 119 -4.44 8.31 9.55
N VAL A 120 -4.81 9.58 9.49
CA VAL A 120 -4.50 10.47 8.38
C VAL A 120 -4.03 11.83 8.84
N LEU A 121 -2.92 12.31 8.26
CA LEU A 121 -2.44 13.68 8.45
C LEU A 121 -1.99 14.30 7.10
N GLY A 122 -2.69 15.33 6.59
CA GLY A 122 -2.24 16.13 5.42
C GLY A 122 -3.31 16.42 4.35
N GLN A 123 -2.90 17.01 3.22
CA GLN A 123 -3.77 17.39 2.08
C GLN A 123 -4.04 16.20 1.14
N ARG A 124 -5.28 16.06 0.65
CA ARG A 124 -5.73 14.80 0.04
C ARG A 124 -6.76 14.90 -1.09
N SER A 125 -6.68 13.92 -1.99
CA SER A 125 -7.77 13.39 -2.80
C SER A 125 -7.93 11.89 -2.53
N LEU A 126 -9.13 11.42 -2.16
CA LEU A 126 -9.39 10.03 -1.78
C LEU A 126 -10.61 9.48 -2.52
N ILE A 127 -10.47 8.27 -3.06
CA ILE A 127 -11.58 7.48 -3.61
C ILE A 127 -11.56 6.11 -2.92
N TYR A 128 -12.60 5.81 -2.14
CA TYR A 128 -12.69 4.62 -1.29
C TYR A 128 -14.07 3.95 -1.36
N PRO A 129 -14.38 3.20 -2.44
CA PRO A 129 -15.59 2.39 -2.49
C PRO A 129 -15.38 1.09 -1.70
N VAL A 130 -16.25 0.84 -0.71
CA VAL A 130 -16.31 -0.44 0.02
C VAL A 130 -17.66 -1.09 -0.17
N LEU A 131 -17.64 -2.35 -0.58
CA LEU A 131 -18.85 -3.11 -0.91
C LEU A 131 -19.26 -4.11 0.18
N SER A 132 -18.42 -4.37 1.20
CA SER A 132 -18.77 -5.22 2.35
C SER A 132 -17.74 -5.07 3.49
N GLN A 133 -18.19 -4.75 4.71
CA GLN A 133 -17.32 -4.51 5.86
C GLN A 133 -17.97 -4.91 7.20
N HIS A 134 -17.19 -5.47 8.14
CA HIS A 134 -17.64 -5.74 9.53
C HIS A 134 -17.31 -4.62 10.53
N SER A 135 -16.15 -3.95 10.43
CA SER A 135 -15.77 -2.87 11.37
C SER A 135 -14.86 -1.81 10.73
N LEU A 136 -15.15 -0.52 10.99
CA LEU A 136 -14.42 0.64 10.45
C LEU A 136 -14.04 1.61 11.57
N ILE A 137 -12.75 1.97 11.66
CA ILE A 137 -12.26 3.09 12.48
C ILE A 137 -11.50 4.06 11.58
N TYR A 138 -12.06 5.25 11.40
CA TYR A 138 -11.51 6.31 10.55
C TYR A 138 -11.23 7.55 11.37
N ARG A 139 -10.02 8.13 11.23
CA ARG A 139 -9.64 9.36 11.93
C ARG A 139 -8.86 10.29 10.99
N LEU A 140 -9.50 11.40 10.64
CA LEU A 140 -8.99 12.40 9.71
C LEU A 140 -8.52 13.66 10.44
N TYR A 141 -7.29 14.07 10.19
CA TYR A 141 -6.78 15.39 10.57
C TYR A 141 -6.29 16.12 9.31
N CYS A 142 -7.15 16.97 8.77
CA CYS A 142 -6.86 17.82 7.62
C CYS A 142 -6.47 19.22 8.10
N THR A 143 -5.44 19.80 7.48
CA THR A 143 -5.04 21.19 7.76
C THR A 143 -5.74 22.21 6.87
N ASN A 144 -6.49 21.81 5.83
CA ASN A 144 -7.26 22.72 4.95
C ASN A 144 -8.40 21.98 4.20
N GLY A 145 -9.66 22.37 4.41
CA GLY A 145 -10.86 21.98 3.61
C GLY A 145 -11.88 21.08 4.32
N PRO A 146 -13.21 21.22 4.05
CA PRO A 146 -14.27 20.68 4.91
C PRO A 146 -14.42 19.16 4.78
N LEU A 147 -15.02 18.59 5.84
CA LEU A 147 -15.29 17.18 6.03
C LEU A 147 -16.45 16.73 5.11
N TYR A 148 -16.20 15.70 4.29
CA TYR A 148 -17.22 14.82 3.73
C TYR A 148 -16.85 13.38 4.09
#